data_AF-A0A935DQ36-F1
#
_entry.id   AF-A0A935DQ36-F1
#
_cell.length_a   1.000
_cell.length_b   1.000
_cell.length_c   1.000
_cell.angle_alpha   90.00
_cell.angle_beta   90.00
_cell.angle_gamma   90.00
#
_symmetry.space_group_name_H-M   'P 1'
#
loop_
_entity.id
_entity.type
_entity.pdbx_description
1 polymer ?
#
loop_
_entity_poly.entity_id
_entity_poly.type
_entity_poly.pdbx_seq_one_letter_code
_entity_poly.pdbx_strand_id
1 'polypeptide(L)'
;PFRGLPLPNLEDPGDPFQAPGRPMTPVCYAPVAPTWAPRSGYVGTYDDAWDRTRAPFLPDDFDERHYHCAPEGLVTARPLVGAEPIVLEGVSARGVLSSRVPQVGFDVTAVVAGSRCRWPCRSTRSPRARPATDGGALAGAARRGQARVVD
;
A
#
# COMPACT_ATOMS: atom_id res chain seq x y z
N PRO A 1 22.67 35.13 14.12
CA PRO A 1 22.99 33.93 13.29
C PRO A 1 22.08 33.69 12.07
N PHE A 2 20.84 34.19 12.02
CA PHE A 2 19.85 33.81 10.99
C PHE A 2 19.45 34.92 10.00
N ARG A 3 20.08 36.10 10.05
CA ARG A 3 19.70 37.24 9.22
C ARG A 3 20.17 37.01 7.79
N GLY A 4 19.24 36.93 6.84
CA GLY A 4 19.52 36.76 5.40
C GLY A 4 19.46 35.31 4.87
N LEU A 5 19.11 34.33 5.70
CA LEU A 5 18.85 32.97 5.24
C LEU A 5 17.43 32.87 4.64
N PRO A 6 17.23 32.11 3.55
CA PRO A 6 15.91 31.87 2.99
C PRO A 6 15.04 31.09 3.98
N LEU A 7 13.77 31.47 4.08
CA LEU A 7 12.76 30.73 4.85
C LEU A 7 12.35 29.45 4.08
N PRO A 8 11.73 28.47 4.76
CA PRO A 8 11.06 27.37 4.09
C PRO A 8 10.06 27.89 3.05
N ASN A 9 10.09 27.31 1.86
CA ASN A 9 9.16 27.67 0.77
C ASN A 9 7.78 27.03 0.92
N LEU A 10 7.66 26.02 1.79
CA LEU A 10 6.40 25.35 2.10
C LEU A 10 6.21 25.33 3.60
N GLU A 11 5.00 25.65 4.02
CA GLU A 11 4.60 25.82 5.39
C GLU A 11 3.23 25.16 5.59
N ASP A 12 3.01 24.59 6.78
CA ASP A 12 1.68 24.12 7.18
C ASP A 12 0.85 25.33 7.65
N PRO A 13 -0.29 25.64 7.01
CA PRO A 13 -1.15 26.72 7.47
C PRO A 13 -1.65 26.55 8.91
N GLY A 14 -1.69 25.32 9.43
CA GLY A 14 -2.04 25.01 10.82
C GLY A 14 -0.88 25.16 11.82
N ASP A 15 0.37 25.21 11.33
CA ASP A 15 1.57 25.38 12.15
C ASP A 15 2.56 26.40 11.56
N PRO A 16 2.16 27.67 11.41
CA PRO A 16 3.00 28.68 10.79
C PRO A 16 4.24 29.00 11.63
N PHE A 17 5.36 29.24 10.97
CA PHE A 17 6.62 29.69 11.52
C PHE A 17 6.46 31.00 12.28
N GLN A 18 6.79 30.97 13.58
CA GLN A 18 6.73 32.13 14.46
C GLN A 18 8.11 32.67 14.83
N ALA A 19 9.10 31.80 15.02
CA ALA A 19 10.41 32.18 15.51
C ALA A 19 11.50 31.14 15.17
N PRO A 20 12.76 31.58 14.96
CA PRO A 20 13.90 30.67 14.80
C PRO A 20 14.10 29.75 16.01
N GLY A 21 14.51 28.50 15.75
CA GLY A 21 14.83 27.52 16.81
C GLY A 21 13.63 26.81 17.42
N ARG A 22 12.41 27.19 17.05
CA ARG A 22 11.20 26.43 17.37
C ARG A 22 11.20 25.10 16.59
N PRO A 23 10.90 23.96 17.24
CA PRO A 23 10.66 22.72 16.52
C PRO A 23 9.38 22.85 15.67
N MET A 24 9.46 22.45 14.41
CA MET A 24 8.33 22.40 13.49
C MET A 24 8.38 21.09 12.72
N THR A 25 7.22 20.57 12.36
CA THR A 25 7.14 19.40 11.48
C THR A 25 7.34 19.87 10.04
N PRO A 26 8.41 19.44 9.35
CA PRO A 26 8.60 19.82 7.95
C PRO A 26 7.50 19.20 7.10
N VAL A 27 6.83 20.03 6.29
CA VAL A 27 5.84 19.58 5.31
C VAL A 27 6.44 19.64 3.91
N CYS A 28 6.09 18.66 3.08
CA CYS A 28 6.49 18.59 1.68
C CYS A 28 5.54 17.69 0.90
N TYR A 29 5.49 17.87 -0.42
CA TYR A 29 4.87 16.92 -1.36
C TYR A 29 5.89 16.02 -2.05
N ALA A 30 7.19 16.19 -1.74
CA ALA A 30 8.26 15.39 -2.31
C ALA A 30 8.33 13.99 -1.65
N PRO A 31 8.79 12.98 -2.39
CA PRO A 31 8.98 11.65 -1.83
C PRO A 31 10.09 11.64 -0.77
N VAL A 32 9.89 10.85 0.29
CA VAL A 32 10.87 10.58 1.34
C VAL A 32 11.82 9.48 0.85
N ALA A 33 13.13 9.67 0.97
CA ALA A 33 14.10 8.64 0.59
C ALA A 33 14.07 7.43 1.54
N PRO A 34 14.36 6.19 1.07
CA PRO A 34 14.32 4.98 1.92
C PRO A 34 15.27 5.01 3.11
N THR A 35 16.41 5.69 2.96
CA THR A 35 17.46 5.80 3.98
C THR A 35 17.19 6.90 5.01
N TRP A 36 16.14 7.71 4.82
CA TRP A 36 15.81 8.79 5.75
C TRP A 36 14.96 8.28 6.91
N ALA A 37 15.09 8.94 8.06
CA ALA A 37 14.47 8.56 9.32
C ALA A 37 12.98 8.15 9.24
N PRO A 38 12.11 8.80 8.43
CA PRO A 38 10.71 8.40 8.35
C PRO A 38 10.47 7.02 7.72
N ARG A 39 11.46 6.46 7.00
CA ARG A 39 11.36 5.16 6.31
C ARG A 39 12.41 4.14 6.76
N SER A 40 13.58 4.60 7.20
CA SER A 40 14.70 3.72 7.54
C SER A 40 14.40 2.79 8.72
N GLY A 41 13.57 3.23 9.67
CA GLY A 41 13.15 2.41 10.81
C GLY A 41 12.27 1.21 10.46
N TYR A 42 11.71 1.17 9.25
CA TYR A 42 10.80 0.09 8.81
C TYR A 42 11.49 -1.03 8.03
N VAL A 43 12.80 -0.91 7.78
CA VAL A 43 13.54 -1.88 6.97
C VAL A 43 13.77 -3.21 7.70
N GLY A 44 13.61 -3.25 9.02
CA GLY A 44 13.86 -4.43 9.85
C GLY A 44 15.35 -4.67 10.13
N THR A 45 15.66 -5.82 10.71
CA THR A 45 17.00 -6.16 11.20
C THR A 45 17.71 -7.15 10.26
N TYR A 46 18.89 -6.77 9.77
CA TYR A 46 19.74 -7.59 8.89
C TYR A 46 21.05 -7.96 9.61
N ASP A 47 21.00 -8.98 10.46
CA ASP A 47 22.15 -9.46 11.24
C ASP A 47 22.62 -10.86 10.79
N ASP A 48 23.61 -11.43 11.50
CA ASP A 48 24.16 -12.77 11.22
C ASP A 48 23.13 -13.90 11.37
N ALA A 49 22.05 -13.68 12.12
CA ALA A 49 20.97 -14.66 12.25
C ALA A 49 20.10 -14.64 10.99
N TRP A 50 19.75 -13.45 10.49
CA TRP A 50 19.09 -13.30 9.19
C TRP A 50 19.92 -13.93 8.06
N ASP A 51 21.22 -13.65 8.00
CA ASP A 51 22.10 -14.13 6.93
C ASP A 51 22.13 -15.67 6.84
N ARG A 52 22.21 -16.34 7.99
CA ARG A 52 22.27 -17.82 8.04
C ARG A 52 20.96 -18.54 7.81
N THR A 53 19.82 -17.89 8.10
CA THR A 53 18.53 -18.60 8.22
C THR A 53 17.46 -18.13 7.25
N ARG A 54 17.56 -16.90 6.74
CA ARG A 54 16.44 -16.26 6.05
C ARG A 54 16.82 -15.55 4.76
N ALA A 55 18.07 -15.13 4.61
CA ALA A 55 18.58 -14.65 3.34
C ALA A 55 18.22 -15.63 2.21
N PRO A 56 17.71 -15.14 1.05
CA PRO A 56 17.63 -13.75 0.60
C PRO A 56 16.27 -13.04 0.86
N PHE A 57 15.38 -13.58 1.68
CA PHE A 57 14.03 -13.03 1.90
C PHE A 57 13.95 -12.06 3.07
N LEU A 58 13.12 -10.99 2.97
CA LEU A 58 12.53 -10.20 4.09
C LEU A 58 13.56 -9.75 5.17
N PRO A 59 13.26 -9.02 6.24
CA PRO A 59 13.36 -9.67 7.57
C PRO A 59 11.99 -10.08 8.11
N ASP A 60 11.92 -10.72 9.28
CA ASP A 60 10.62 -11.02 9.92
C ASP A 60 9.99 -9.76 10.55
N ASP A 61 10.83 -8.82 10.98
CA ASP A 61 10.44 -7.51 11.51
C ASP A 61 10.36 -6.41 10.43
N PHE A 62 10.41 -6.78 9.14
CA PHE A 62 10.20 -5.85 8.04
C PHE A 62 8.77 -5.30 8.07
N ASP A 63 8.63 -3.98 7.97
CA ASP A 63 7.33 -3.31 7.91
C ASP A 63 7.07 -2.76 6.50
N GLU A 64 5.92 -3.13 5.91
CA GLU A 64 5.51 -2.71 4.56
C GLU A 64 5.48 -1.17 4.39
N ARG A 65 5.34 -0.42 5.49
CA ARG A 65 5.47 1.05 5.49
C ARG A 65 6.81 1.53 4.95
N HIS A 66 7.86 0.71 4.96
CA HIS A 66 9.12 1.04 4.30
C HIS A 66 8.93 1.38 2.80
N TYR A 67 7.94 0.80 2.13
CA TYR A 67 7.64 1.07 0.72
C TYR A 67 6.86 2.37 0.49
N HIS A 68 6.30 3.00 1.52
CA HIS A 68 5.59 4.26 1.37
C HIS A 68 6.58 5.40 1.17
N CYS A 69 6.69 5.90 -0.07
CA CYS A 69 7.51 7.07 -0.38
C CYS A 69 6.83 8.39 -0.01
N ALA A 70 5.51 8.38 0.20
CA ALA A 70 4.78 9.57 0.59
C ALA A 70 5.11 9.97 2.03
N PRO A 71 5.24 11.28 2.33
CA PRO A 71 5.20 11.80 3.70
C PRO A 71 3.97 11.28 4.46
N GLU A 72 4.08 11.16 5.79
CA GLU A 72 3.07 10.52 6.63
C GLU A 72 1.65 11.08 6.43
N GLY A 73 1.50 12.40 6.32
CA GLY A 73 0.21 13.06 6.06
C GLY A 73 -0.38 12.83 4.67
N LEU A 74 0.37 12.22 3.75
CA LEU A 74 -0.04 11.91 2.37
C LEU A 74 -0.27 10.40 2.15
N VAL A 75 -0.27 9.61 3.23
CA VAL A 75 -0.63 8.19 3.20
C VAL A 75 -2.12 8.03 3.52
N THR A 76 -2.82 7.19 2.77
CA THR A 76 -4.24 6.94 3.02
C THR A 76 -4.43 6.17 4.33
N ALA A 77 -5.39 6.59 5.16
CA ALA A 77 -5.68 5.93 6.44
C ALA A 77 -6.14 4.47 6.28
N ARG A 78 -6.64 4.10 5.11
CA ARG A 78 -7.04 2.75 4.73
C ARG A 78 -6.46 2.40 3.37
N PRO A 79 -6.17 1.12 3.09
CA PRO A 79 -5.75 0.70 1.76
C PRO A 79 -6.81 1.06 0.71
N LEU A 80 -6.36 1.47 -0.46
CA LEU A 80 -7.23 1.68 -1.62
C LEU A 80 -7.73 0.32 -2.14
N VAL A 81 -9.01 0.24 -2.45
CA VAL A 81 -9.71 -0.94 -2.97
C VAL A 81 -10.02 -0.87 -4.47
N GLY A 82 -9.94 0.33 -5.06
CA GLY A 82 -10.26 0.59 -6.45
C GLY A 82 -11.56 1.38 -6.63
N ALA A 83 -11.66 2.07 -7.76
CA ALA A 83 -12.77 2.93 -8.17
C ALA A 83 -13.02 4.18 -7.29
N GLU A 84 -12.27 4.39 -6.19
CA GLU A 84 -12.36 5.60 -5.39
C GLU A 84 -12.07 6.84 -6.25
N PRO A 85 -12.78 7.95 -6.04
CA PRO A 85 -12.51 9.18 -6.76
C PRO A 85 -11.15 9.76 -6.37
N ILE A 86 -10.41 10.23 -7.39
CA ILE A 86 -9.20 11.02 -7.22
C ILE A 86 -9.55 12.43 -7.73
N VAL A 87 -9.38 13.43 -6.88
CA VAL A 87 -9.59 14.85 -7.23
C VAL A 87 -8.33 15.61 -6.86
N LEU A 88 -7.82 16.37 -7.82
CA LEU A 88 -6.66 17.25 -7.64
C LEU A 88 -7.08 18.69 -7.93
N GLU A 89 -7.05 19.53 -6.91
CA GLU A 89 -7.41 20.94 -6.98
C GLU A 89 -6.15 21.80 -6.78
N GLY A 90 -6.02 22.90 -7.52
CA GLY A 90 -4.90 23.84 -7.36
C GLY A 90 -3.53 23.36 -7.89
N VAL A 91 -3.44 22.18 -8.50
CA VAL A 91 -2.16 21.61 -9.00
C VAL A 91 -1.96 21.73 -10.52
N SER A 92 -2.91 22.31 -11.25
CA SER A 92 -2.87 22.42 -12.70
C SER A 92 -3.51 23.72 -13.19
N ALA A 93 -2.87 24.38 -14.17
CA ALA A 93 -3.44 25.55 -14.84
C ALA A 93 -4.74 25.23 -15.61
N ARG A 94 -5.03 23.96 -15.86
CA ARG A 94 -6.26 23.50 -16.53
C ARG A 94 -7.47 23.43 -15.59
N GLY A 95 -7.30 23.82 -14.32
CA GLY A 95 -8.32 23.69 -13.29
C GLY A 95 -8.28 22.33 -12.61
N VAL A 96 -9.42 21.91 -12.06
CA VAL A 96 -9.55 20.66 -11.31
C VAL A 96 -9.33 19.45 -12.23
N LEU A 97 -8.44 18.56 -11.81
CA LEU A 97 -8.25 17.26 -12.47
C LEU A 97 -8.97 16.20 -11.66
N SER A 98 -9.74 15.34 -12.33
CA SER A 98 -10.43 14.23 -11.68
C SER A 98 -10.21 12.92 -12.41
N SER A 99 -10.16 11.84 -11.65
CA SER A 99 -10.04 10.47 -12.14
C SER A 99 -10.58 9.50 -11.07
N ARG A 100 -10.34 8.20 -11.26
CA ARG A 100 -10.62 7.16 -10.27
C ARG A 100 -9.42 6.23 -10.11
N VAL A 101 -9.26 5.65 -8.93
CA VAL A 101 -8.30 4.58 -8.70
C VAL A 101 -8.64 3.43 -9.65
N PRO A 102 -7.68 2.93 -10.45
CA PRO A 102 -7.94 1.82 -11.37
C PRO A 102 -8.41 0.57 -10.61
N GLN A 103 -9.50 -0.03 -11.07
CA GLN A 103 -9.92 -1.33 -10.57
C GLN A 103 -9.29 -2.42 -11.43
N VAL A 104 -8.20 -3.00 -10.93
CA VAL A 104 -7.47 -4.07 -11.63
C VAL A 104 -7.86 -5.42 -11.04
N GLY A 105 -8.24 -6.35 -11.90
CA GLY A 105 -8.37 -7.77 -11.58
C GLY A 105 -7.42 -8.56 -12.46
N PHE A 106 -6.79 -9.60 -11.91
CA PHE A 106 -5.90 -10.47 -12.66
C PHE A 106 -6.30 -11.93 -12.46
N ASP A 107 -6.25 -12.69 -13.56
CA ASP A 107 -6.47 -14.12 -13.52
C ASP A 107 -5.14 -14.83 -13.69
N VAL A 108 -4.81 -15.69 -12.73
CA VAL A 108 -3.63 -16.55 -12.84
C VAL A 108 -4.08 -17.88 -13.43
N THR A 109 -3.46 -18.26 -14.52
CA THR A 109 -3.66 -19.59 -15.12
C THR A 109 -2.32 -20.30 -15.19
N ALA A 110 -2.25 -21.49 -14.61
CA ALA A 110 -1.07 -22.34 -14.69
C ALA A 110 -1.43 -23.68 -15.35
N VAL A 111 -0.44 -24.30 -15.97
CA VAL A 111 -0.54 -25.69 -16.43
C VAL A 111 0.40 -26.52 -15.56
N VAL A 112 -0.17 -27.47 -14.82
CA VAL A 112 0.57 -28.38 -13.93
C VAL A 112 0.34 -29.80 -14.40
N ALA A 113 1.40 -30.49 -14.83
CA ALA A 113 1.33 -31.84 -15.38
C ALA A 113 0.26 -32.00 -16.48
N GLY A 114 0.16 -31.01 -17.38
CA GLY A 114 -0.83 -30.98 -18.47
C GLY A 114 -2.24 -30.55 -18.07
N SER A 115 -2.55 -30.44 -16.77
CA SER A 115 -3.84 -29.93 -16.29
C SER A 115 -3.82 -28.41 -16.16
N ARG A 116 -4.84 -27.73 -16.70
CA ARG A 116 -5.01 -26.28 -16.56
C ARG A 116 -5.71 -25.97 -15.23
N CYS A 117 -5.10 -25.11 -14.43
CA CYS A 117 -5.68 -24.61 -13.19
C CYS A 117 -5.81 -23.09 -13.27
N ARG A 118 -7.00 -22.57 -12.96
CA ARG A 118 -7.28 -21.13 -12.93
C ARG A 118 -7.57 -20.68 -11.51
N TRP A 119 -6.90 -19.62 -11.09
CA TRP A 119 -7.18 -18.91 -9.86
C TRP A 119 -7.70 -17.51 -10.20
N PRO A 120 -9.01 -17.25 -10.00
CA PRO A 120 -9.49 -15.89 -10.06
C PRO A 120 -8.91 -15.12 -8.88
N CYS A 121 -8.01 -14.17 -9.14
CA CYS A 121 -7.47 -13.31 -8.10
C CYS A 121 -8.22 -11.97 -8.15
N ARG A 122 -9.16 -11.80 -7.22
CA ARG A 122 -9.73 -10.47 -6.99
C ARG A 122 -8.74 -9.69 -6.12
N SER A 123 -8.43 -8.47 -6.54
CA SER A 123 -7.56 -7.53 -5.81
C SER A 123 -8.17 -7.05 -4.50
N THR A 124 -9.49 -7.22 -4.33
CA THR A 124 -10.11 -7.08 -3.02
C THR A 124 -9.55 -8.18 -2.12
N ARG A 125 -8.95 -7.84 -0.97
CA ARG A 125 -8.57 -8.77 0.09
C ARG A 125 -9.84 -9.49 0.62
N SER A 126 -10.38 -10.39 -0.18
CA SER A 126 -11.37 -11.39 0.20
C SER A 126 -10.59 -12.57 0.79
N PRO A 127 -11.11 -13.24 1.83
CA PRO A 127 -10.49 -14.47 2.34
C PRO A 127 -10.28 -15.43 1.16
N ARG A 128 -9.06 -15.95 1.00
CA ARG A 128 -8.66 -16.83 -0.12
C ARG A 128 -9.77 -17.84 -0.44
N ALA A 129 -10.44 -17.67 -1.58
CA ALA A 129 -11.28 -18.72 -2.13
C ALA A 129 -10.36 -19.82 -2.68
N ARG A 130 -10.66 -21.09 -2.34
CA ARG A 130 -9.95 -22.24 -2.91
C ARG A 130 -10.09 -22.24 -4.45
N PRO A 131 -9.08 -22.71 -5.20
CA PRO A 131 -9.21 -22.88 -6.65
C PRO A 131 -10.43 -23.74 -6.98
N ALA A 132 -11.19 -23.30 -7.98
CA ALA A 132 -12.06 -24.20 -8.73
C ALA A 132 -11.17 -25.00 -9.69
N THR A 133 -11.07 -26.31 -9.47
CA THR A 133 -10.60 -27.23 -10.49
C THR A 133 -11.71 -27.39 -11.52
N ASP A 134 -11.40 -27.13 -12.80
CA ASP A 134 -12.22 -27.58 -13.91
C ASP A 134 -12.07 -29.11 -14.01
N GLY A 135 -12.74 -29.81 -13.10
CA GLY A 135 -12.84 -31.26 -13.10
C GLY A 135 -14.10 -31.66 -13.84
N GLY A 136 -13.92 -32.31 -14.99
CA GLY A 136 -14.94 -33.18 -15.55
C GLY A 136 -15.50 -34.09 -14.44
N ALA A 137 -16.81 -34.17 -14.40
CA ALA A 137 -17.57 -34.83 -13.35
C ALA A 137 -17.08 -36.25 -13.07
N LEU A 138 -16.76 -36.52 -11.81
CA LEU A 138 -17.09 -37.79 -11.18
C LEU A 138 -17.91 -37.51 -9.94
N ALA A 139 -19.12 -38.06 -9.94
CA ALA A 139 -20.18 -37.82 -8.99
C ALA A 139 -19.83 -38.24 -7.56
N GLY A 140 -20.24 -37.43 -6.59
CA GLY A 140 -20.19 -37.77 -5.17
C GLY A 140 -21.02 -36.76 -4.38
N ALA A 141 -22.23 -37.15 -4.03
CA ALA A 141 -23.21 -36.32 -3.34
C ALA A 141 -22.72 -35.87 -1.95
N ALA A 142 -22.85 -34.57 -1.64
CA ALA A 142 -22.88 -34.08 -0.27
C ALA A 142 -23.89 -32.93 -0.14
N ARG A 143 -24.73 -33.04 0.88
CA ARG A 143 -26.03 -32.40 1.04
C ARG A 143 -25.92 -30.91 1.36
N ARG A 144 -26.91 -30.14 0.88
CA ARG A 144 -27.08 -28.70 1.15
C ARG A 144 -27.35 -28.47 2.64
N GLY A 145 -26.51 -27.67 3.30
CA GLY A 145 -26.83 -27.01 4.57
C GLY A 145 -27.11 -25.53 4.31
N GLN A 146 -28.35 -25.10 4.55
CA GLN A 146 -28.73 -23.68 4.56
C GLN A 146 -28.28 -23.05 5.87
N ALA A 147 -27.71 -21.84 5.82
CA ALA A 147 -27.59 -20.96 6.98
C ALA A 147 -28.27 -19.63 6.64
N ARG A 148 -29.25 -19.25 7.48
CA ARG A 148 -30.05 -18.04 7.38
C ARG A 148 -29.30 -16.85 7.98
N VAL A 149 -29.57 -15.67 7.41
CA VAL A 149 -29.26 -14.35 7.97
C VAL A 149 -30.16 -14.11 9.19
N VAL A 150 -29.59 -13.47 10.22
CA VAL A 150 -30.31 -12.86 11.35
C VAL A 150 -29.75 -11.45 11.49
N ASP A 151 -30.64 -10.49 11.75
CA ASP A 151 -30.49 -9.02 11.64
C ASP A 151 -29.17 -8.39 12.12
#